data_AF-A0A150WTZ1-F1
#
_entry.id   AF-A0A150WTZ1-F1
#
_cell.length_a   1.000
_cell.length_b   1.000
_cell.length_c   1.000
_cell.angle_alpha   90.00
_cell.angle_beta   90.00
_cell.angle_gamma   90.00
#
_symmetry.space_group_name_H-M   'P 1'
#
loop_
_entity.id
_entity.type
_entity.pdbx_description
1 polymer ?
#
loop_
_entity_poly.entity_id
_entity_poly.type
_entity_poly.pdbx_seq_one_letter_code
_entity_poly.pdbx_strand_id
1 'polypeptide(L)'
;MATTIYTSFKQHILVTTFFSALVLSIGCSQSGQFPVTHLGDSNQSSGIVDPAPETPETEEPTTPTTPTEPETPSYKMQALAWESTSYPQRTLWSQHLQKIISTDWNTLLAGADDIEDFCPTYYKLANDERANVWAQLFVAITKYESAYSPTSRMQETTMGTDPVTGRPVYSEGLLQLSYQDIQWAPWCEFDWSKDKSLSATDPKKTILDPYLNLDCGVGIMAKQVKNKGAIVLSSGVYWAVIKRGGSYQKISAIQSIVKSLALCK
;
A
#
# COMPACT_ATOMS: atom_id res chain seq x y z
N MET A 1 23.99 -15.41 62.42
CA MET A 1 24.00 -16.64 61.60
C MET A 1 22.56 -16.95 61.23
N ALA A 2 22.16 -16.68 59.99
CA ALA A 2 20.87 -17.06 59.44
C ALA A 2 21.07 -17.34 57.96
N THR A 3 20.96 -18.61 57.57
CA THR A 3 21.18 -19.08 56.21
C THR A 3 19.82 -19.39 55.59
N THR A 4 19.42 -18.62 54.58
CA THR A 4 18.19 -18.86 53.81
C THR A 4 18.49 -19.82 52.66
N ILE A 5 17.78 -20.94 52.63
CA ILE A 5 17.86 -21.98 51.59
C ILE A 5 16.85 -21.61 50.49
N TYR A 6 17.32 -21.47 49.25
CA TYR A 6 16.49 -21.34 48.05
C TYR A 6 16.29 -22.72 47.41
N THR A 7 15.05 -23.17 47.29
CA THR A 7 14.65 -24.35 46.53
C THR A 7 14.22 -23.96 45.12
N SER A 8 14.92 -24.50 44.12
CA SER A 8 14.68 -24.32 42.68
C SER A 8 13.67 -25.35 42.18
N PHE A 9 12.49 -24.90 41.74
CA PHE A 9 11.51 -25.73 41.02
C PHE A 9 11.78 -25.68 39.51
N LYS A 10 12.23 -26.81 38.94
CA LYS A 10 12.31 -27.01 37.48
C LYS A 10 10.98 -27.58 36.99
N GLN A 11 10.32 -26.87 36.08
CA GLN A 11 9.10 -27.33 35.42
C GLN A 11 9.47 -27.81 34.01
N HIS A 12 9.32 -29.10 33.76
CA HIS A 12 9.48 -29.72 32.44
C HIS A 12 8.19 -29.54 31.63
N ILE A 13 8.25 -28.77 30.55
CA ILE A 13 7.18 -28.69 29.55
C ILE A 13 7.54 -29.66 28.41
N LEU A 14 6.74 -30.72 28.26
CA LEU A 14 6.73 -31.61 27.11
C LEU A 14 6.11 -30.88 25.92
N VAL A 15 6.87 -30.71 24.84
CA VAL A 15 6.37 -30.19 23.55
C VAL A 15 6.04 -31.38 22.66
N THR A 16 4.76 -31.61 22.42
CA THR A 16 4.27 -32.63 21.48
C THR A 16 4.17 -32.01 20.09
N THR A 17 5.07 -32.39 19.19
CA THR A 17 5.07 -32.00 17.77
C THR A 17 4.05 -32.82 16.98
N PHE A 18 3.03 -32.16 16.43
CA PHE A 18 2.13 -32.74 15.42
C PHE A 18 2.71 -32.48 14.02
N PHE A 19 3.13 -33.55 13.34
CA PHE A 19 3.43 -33.54 11.90
C PHE A 19 2.13 -33.70 11.12
N SER A 20 1.81 -32.77 10.23
CA SER A 20 0.80 -32.94 9.18
C SER A 20 1.47 -32.75 7.82
N ALA A 21 1.65 -33.86 7.10
CA ALA A 21 2.13 -33.87 5.73
C ALA A 21 0.95 -33.65 4.77
N LEU A 22 0.96 -32.53 4.04
CA LEU A 22 0.00 -32.22 3.00
C LEU A 22 0.57 -32.70 1.65
N VAL A 23 -0.18 -33.57 0.98
CA VAL A 23 0.12 -34.08 -0.37
C VAL A 23 -0.26 -33.01 -1.39
N LEU A 24 0.70 -32.56 -2.21
CA LEU A 24 0.46 -31.70 -3.37
C LEU A 24 0.60 -32.52 -4.65
N SER A 25 -0.50 -32.65 -5.39
CA SER A 25 -0.52 -33.06 -6.80
C SER A 25 -0.83 -31.82 -7.66
N ILE A 26 0.11 -31.45 -8.54
CA ILE A 26 -0.10 -30.46 -9.60
C ILE A 26 0.12 -31.16 -10.94
N GLY A 27 -0.96 -31.30 -11.72
CA GLY A 27 -0.91 -31.63 -13.14
C GLY A 27 -0.70 -30.37 -13.98
N CYS A 28 0.10 -30.49 -15.03
CA CYS A 28 0.40 -29.44 -15.99
C CYS A 28 -0.39 -29.60 -17.30
N SER A 29 -0.63 -28.43 -17.91
CA SER A 29 -0.73 -28.16 -19.35
C SER A 29 -1.98 -28.59 -20.12
N GLN A 30 -2.65 -27.60 -20.74
CA GLN A 30 -2.48 -27.37 -22.19
C GLN A 30 -3.05 -26.01 -22.64
N SER A 31 -2.26 -25.38 -23.50
CA SER A 31 -2.47 -24.16 -24.26
C SER A 31 -3.33 -24.44 -25.50
N GLY A 32 -4.30 -23.57 -25.78
CA GLY A 32 -5.19 -23.62 -26.94
C GLY A 32 -5.08 -22.34 -27.78
N GLN A 33 -5.00 -22.53 -29.10
CA GLN A 33 -4.68 -21.58 -30.16
C GLN A 33 -5.75 -20.49 -30.41
N PHE A 34 -5.30 -19.33 -30.88
CA PHE A 34 -6.13 -18.34 -31.58
C PHE A 34 -6.09 -18.59 -33.09
N PRO A 35 -7.20 -18.42 -33.82
CA PRO A 35 -7.18 -18.14 -35.25
C PRO A 35 -7.43 -16.65 -35.53
N VAL A 36 -6.52 -16.09 -36.32
CA VAL A 36 -6.67 -14.83 -37.05
C VAL A 36 -7.63 -15.06 -38.22
N THR A 37 -8.55 -14.13 -38.45
CA THR A 37 -9.16 -13.92 -39.78
C THR A 37 -9.17 -12.43 -40.10
N HIS A 38 -8.79 -12.14 -41.34
CA HIS A 38 -8.66 -10.84 -41.98
C HIS A 38 -9.65 -10.80 -43.16
N LEU A 39 -9.94 -9.59 -43.63
CA LEU A 39 -10.52 -9.19 -44.94
C LEU A 39 -12.01 -8.85 -44.99
N GLY A 40 -12.27 -7.64 -45.51
CA GLY A 40 -13.59 -7.18 -45.95
C GLY A 40 -13.63 -5.68 -46.22
N ASP A 41 -12.93 -5.22 -47.26
CA ASP A 41 -13.11 -3.89 -47.88
C ASP A 41 -14.58 -3.63 -48.27
N SER A 42 -15.03 -2.37 -48.19
CA SER A 42 -15.91 -1.77 -49.20
C SER A 42 -15.96 -0.25 -49.09
N ASN A 43 -15.72 0.36 -50.25
CA ASN A 43 -15.62 1.77 -50.60
C ASN A 43 -16.89 2.16 -51.38
N GLN A 44 -17.48 3.35 -51.13
CA GLN A 44 -18.41 4.09 -52.01
C GLN A 44 -18.74 5.42 -51.30
N SER A 45 -18.29 6.61 -51.72
CA SER A 45 -18.34 7.33 -53.01
C SER A 45 -19.68 8.02 -53.34
N SER A 46 -19.62 9.35 -53.26
CA SER A 46 -20.21 10.38 -54.13
C SER A 46 -21.67 10.83 -53.95
N GLY A 47 -21.81 12.15 -53.76
CA GLY A 47 -23.05 12.90 -53.95
C GLY A 47 -22.80 14.42 -53.86
N ILE A 48 -22.43 15.03 -54.99
CA ILE A 48 -22.28 16.48 -55.20
C ILE A 48 -23.63 17.04 -55.69
N VAL A 49 -24.09 18.16 -55.13
CA VAL A 49 -25.01 19.10 -55.80
C VAL A 49 -24.61 20.54 -55.42
N ASP A 50 -24.44 21.37 -56.45
CA ASP A 50 -23.97 22.76 -56.45
C ASP A 50 -25.13 23.80 -56.38
N PRO A 51 -24.85 25.12 -56.28
CA PRO A 51 -25.55 26.05 -55.38
C PRO A 51 -26.43 27.12 -56.07
N ALA A 52 -27.11 27.94 -55.26
CA ALA A 52 -27.73 29.22 -55.64
C ALA A 52 -27.76 30.20 -54.43
N PRO A 53 -27.84 31.53 -54.63
CA PRO A 53 -26.91 32.48 -54.01
C PRO A 53 -27.57 33.48 -53.04
N GLU A 54 -26.86 33.88 -51.97
CA GLU A 54 -27.17 35.11 -51.23
C GLU A 54 -25.89 35.83 -50.74
N THR A 55 -25.79 37.09 -51.17
CA THR A 55 -25.34 38.32 -50.49
C THR A 55 -24.00 38.33 -49.70
N PRO A 56 -23.08 39.28 -50.00
CA PRO A 56 -21.84 39.43 -49.25
C PRO A 56 -22.12 40.10 -47.89
N GLU A 57 -22.02 39.33 -46.82
CA GLU A 57 -21.96 39.85 -45.45
C GLU A 57 -20.49 40.05 -45.07
N THR A 58 -20.20 41.27 -44.61
CA THR A 58 -18.88 41.72 -44.17
C THR A 58 -18.36 40.85 -43.03
N GLU A 59 -17.32 40.06 -43.26
CA GLU A 59 -16.61 39.29 -42.22
C GLU A 59 -15.86 40.23 -41.27
N GLU A 60 -16.34 40.35 -40.03
CA GLU A 60 -15.49 40.77 -38.91
C GLU A 60 -14.50 39.65 -38.55
N PRO A 61 -13.27 39.96 -38.10
CA PRO A 61 -12.27 38.95 -37.79
C PRO A 61 -12.71 38.16 -36.54
N THR A 62 -13.11 36.91 -36.74
CA THR A 62 -13.33 35.97 -35.65
C THR A 62 -11.98 35.58 -35.06
N THR A 63 -11.76 36.03 -33.82
CA THR A 63 -10.61 35.62 -33.01
C THR A 63 -10.69 34.10 -32.79
N PRO A 64 -9.59 33.33 -32.90
CA PRO A 64 -9.64 31.90 -32.64
C PRO A 64 -9.98 31.66 -31.16
N THR A 65 -11.17 31.15 -30.90
CA THR A 65 -11.53 30.66 -29.57
C THR A 65 -10.77 29.36 -29.34
N THR A 66 -9.63 29.45 -28.66
CA THR A 66 -8.93 28.30 -28.07
C THR A 66 -9.94 27.52 -27.21
N PRO A 67 -10.09 26.20 -27.40
CA PRO A 67 -10.88 25.38 -26.50
C PRO A 67 -10.32 25.51 -25.08
N THR A 68 -11.08 26.10 -24.18
CA THR A 68 -10.79 26.08 -22.75
C THR A 68 -10.86 24.63 -22.29
N GLU A 69 -9.70 23.99 -22.13
CA GLU A 69 -9.56 22.73 -21.41
C GLU A 69 -10.21 22.91 -20.03
N PRO A 70 -11.16 22.04 -19.63
CA PRO A 70 -11.80 22.18 -18.33
C PRO A 70 -10.74 21.98 -17.26
N GLU A 71 -10.40 23.06 -16.55
CA GLU A 71 -9.55 23.03 -15.37
C GLU A 71 -10.18 22.06 -14.36
N THR A 72 -9.65 20.84 -14.33
CA THR A 72 -10.09 19.85 -13.35
C THR A 72 -9.68 20.41 -11.99
N PRO A 73 -10.61 20.62 -11.04
CA PRO A 73 -10.24 21.18 -9.75
C PRO A 73 -9.20 20.27 -9.11
N SER A 74 -7.99 20.82 -8.92
CA SER A 74 -6.90 20.11 -8.25
C SER A 74 -7.38 19.72 -6.85
N TYR A 75 -7.57 18.42 -6.64
CA TYR A 75 -7.99 17.89 -5.34
C TYR A 75 -7.03 18.35 -4.24
N LYS A 76 -7.59 18.81 -3.12
CA LYS A 76 -6.83 19.16 -1.93
C LYS A 76 -7.01 18.07 -0.88
N MET A 77 -5.94 17.30 -0.66
CA MET A 77 -5.88 16.25 0.36
C MET A 77 -6.23 16.80 1.75
N GLN A 78 -7.07 16.07 2.49
CA GLN A 78 -7.28 16.30 3.91
C GLN A 78 -6.05 15.83 4.69
N ALA A 79 -5.63 16.64 5.66
CA ALA A 79 -4.46 16.36 6.50
C ALA A 79 -4.61 15.01 7.22
N LEU A 80 -3.54 14.23 7.21
CA LEU A 80 -3.52 12.91 7.86
C LEU A 80 -3.20 13.01 9.36
N ALA A 81 -3.67 12.02 10.13
CA ALA A 81 -3.57 12.01 11.60
C ALA A 81 -2.14 12.10 12.21
N TRP A 82 -1.07 11.91 11.43
CA TRP A 82 0.30 12.08 11.90
C TRP A 82 0.88 13.48 11.69
N GLU A 83 0.20 14.33 10.91
CA GLU A 83 0.69 15.65 10.53
C GLU A 83 0.61 16.57 11.74
N SER A 84 1.70 17.28 12.00
CA SER A 84 1.75 18.26 13.07
C SER A 84 2.83 19.30 12.81
N THR A 85 2.69 20.46 13.44
CA THR A 85 3.69 21.54 13.36
C THR A 85 5.06 21.13 13.93
N SER A 86 5.10 20.17 14.85
CA SER A 86 6.35 19.63 15.41
C SER A 86 7.09 18.70 14.45
N TYR A 87 6.41 18.14 13.45
CA TYR A 87 6.97 17.19 12.48
C TYR A 87 6.53 17.54 11.05
N PRO A 88 6.96 18.71 10.52
CA PRO A 88 6.51 19.20 9.22
C PRO A 88 6.84 18.26 8.05
N GLN A 89 7.88 17.44 8.17
CA GLN A 89 8.22 16.44 7.17
C GLN A 89 7.11 15.41 6.92
N ARG A 90 6.21 15.19 7.89
CA ARG A 90 5.12 14.22 7.74
C ARG A 90 4.09 14.65 6.70
N THR A 91 3.94 15.96 6.47
CA THR A 91 3.10 16.45 5.37
C THR A 91 3.69 16.07 4.01
N LEU A 92 5.02 16.05 3.86
CA LEU A 92 5.67 15.55 2.63
C LEU A 92 5.45 14.04 2.46
N TRP A 93 5.47 13.28 3.56
CA TRP A 93 5.15 11.85 3.54
C TRP A 93 3.67 11.60 3.19
N SER A 94 2.74 12.43 3.67
CA SER A 94 1.32 12.37 3.27
C SER A 94 1.16 12.62 1.77
N GLN A 95 1.83 13.63 1.23
CA GLN A 95 1.80 13.94 -0.21
C GLN A 95 2.39 12.80 -1.03
N HIS A 96 3.47 12.18 -0.53
CA HIS A 96 4.05 10.99 -1.16
C HIS A 96 3.08 9.83 -1.17
N LEU A 97 2.44 9.50 -0.04
CA LEU A 97 1.41 8.46 0.04
C LEU A 97 0.28 8.73 -0.97
N GLN A 98 -0.24 9.95 -1.01
CA GLN A 98 -1.28 10.33 -1.97
C GLN A 98 -0.82 10.07 -3.40
N LYS A 99 0.38 10.52 -3.75
CA LYS A 99 0.95 10.34 -5.09
C LYS A 99 1.06 8.86 -5.45
N ILE A 100 1.74 8.05 -4.65
CA ILE A 100 2.00 6.64 -5.00
C ILE A 100 0.73 5.80 -4.99
N ILE A 101 -0.25 6.13 -4.15
CA ILE A 101 -1.56 5.44 -4.15
C ILE A 101 -2.36 5.82 -5.41
N SER A 102 -2.36 7.10 -5.82
CA SER A 102 -3.09 7.53 -7.02
C SER A 102 -2.43 7.08 -8.33
N THR A 103 -1.12 6.83 -8.32
CA THR A 103 -0.34 6.52 -9.54
C THR A 103 0.12 5.06 -9.54
N ASP A 104 1.16 4.74 -8.79
CA ASP A 104 1.86 3.46 -8.83
C ASP A 104 1.02 2.28 -8.29
N TRP A 105 0.17 2.55 -7.29
CA TRP A 105 -0.64 1.56 -6.56
C TRP A 105 -2.15 1.81 -6.68
N ASN A 106 -2.58 2.40 -7.80
CA ASN A 106 -3.97 2.77 -8.04
C ASN A 106 -4.97 1.59 -8.00
N THR A 107 -4.48 0.35 -8.02
CA THR A 107 -5.29 -0.85 -7.79
C THR A 107 -6.00 -0.84 -6.44
N LEU A 108 -5.45 -0.13 -5.44
CA LEU A 108 -6.09 0.05 -4.15
C LEU A 108 -7.38 0.87 -4.24
N LEU A 109 -7.53 1.76 -5.22
CA LEU A 109 -8.69 2.65 -5.37
C LEU A 109 -10.00 1.91 -5.69
N ALA A 110 -9.90 0.67 -6.15
CA ALA A 110 -11.05 -0.22 -6.32
C ALA A 110 -11.69 -0.61 -4.97
N GLY A 111 -10.96 -0.48 -3.87
CA GLY A 111 -11.41 -0.85 -2.53
C GLY A 111 -10.99 -2.25 -2.11
N ALA A 112 -11.57 -2.69 -1.00
CA ALA A 112 -11.42 -4.01 -0.40
C ALA A 112 -12.78 -4.43 0.18
N ASP A 113 -13.01 -5.72 0.37
CA ASP A 113 -14.26 -6.28 0.90
C ASP A 113 -14.65 -5.67 2.25
N ASP A 114 -13.66 -5.28 3.06
CA ASP A 114 -13.81 -4.70 4.39
C ASP A 114 -13.44 -3.21 4.47
N ILE A 115 -13.30 -2.49 3.34
CA ILE A 115 -12.92 -1.07 3.35
C ILE A 115 -13.96 -0.18 4.03
N GLU A 116 -15.25 -0.51 3.95
CA GLU A 116 -16.33 0.26 4.58
C GLU A 116 -16.30 0.16 6.11
N ASP A 117 -15.68 -0.88 6.67
CA ASP A 117 -15.43 -0.96 8.11
C ASP A 117 -14.44 0.13 8.58
N PHE A 118 -13.59 0.63 7.68
CA PHE A 118 -12.67 1.75 7.91
C PHE A 118 -13.24 3.09 7.45
N CYS A 119 -13.99 3.11 6.35
CA CYS A 119 -14.58 4.33 5.79
C CYS A 119 -15.95 4.03 5.17
N PRO A 120 -17.07 4.22 5.91
CA PRO A 120 -18.42 3.83 5.45
C PRO A 120 -18.92 4.48 4.16
N THR A 121 -18.29 5.56 3.72
CA THR A 121 -18.63 6.31 2.51
C THR A 121 -17.68 5.99 1.34
N TYR A 122 -16.72 5.08 1.50
CA TYR A 122 -15.59 4.86 0.58
C TYR A 122 -16.01 4.79 -0.89
N TYR A 123 -17.04 4.00 -1.21
CA TYR A 123 -17.47 3.80 -2.59
C TYR A 123 -18.20 5.02 -3.20
N LYS A 124 -18.56 6.02 -2.39
CA LYS A 124 -19.11 7.30 -2.85
C LYS A 124 -18.03 8.34 -3.18
N LEU A 125 -16.80 8.09 -2.74
CA LEU A 125 -15.67 9.01 -2.92
C LEU A 125 -15.08 8.93 -4.33
N ALA A 126 -14.55 10.04 -4.81
CA ALA A 126 -13.71 10.10 -6.00
C ALA A 126 -12.33 9.44 -5.76
N ASN A 127 -11.59 9.14 -6.82
CA ASN A 127 -10.32 8.42 -6.72
C ASN A 127 -9.28 9.14 -5.84
N ASP A 128 -9.17 10.46 -5.92
CA ASP A 128 -8.24 11.20 -5.06
C ASP A 128 -8.63 11.17 -3.59
N GLU A 129 -9.93 11.20 -3.29
CA GLU A 129 -10.46 11.05 -1.93
C GLU A 129 -10.25 9.63 -1.40
N ARG A 130 -10.41 8.61 -2.26
CA ARG A 130 -10.09 7.21 -1.92
C ARG A 130 -8.61 7.02 -1.62
N ALA A 131 -7.73 7.68 -2.38
CA ALA A 131 -6.29 7.69 -2.09
C ALA A 131 -6.01 8.33 -0.72
N ASN A 132 -6.73 9.39 -0.36
CA ASN A 132 -6.59 10.02 0.96
C ASN A 132 -7.01 9.07 2.09
N VAL A 133 -8.07 8.28 1.90
CA VAL A 133 -8.51 7.25 2.87
C VAL A 133 -7.45 6.16 3.04
N TRP A 134 -6.90 5.63 1.93
CA TRP A 134 -5.81 4.66 2.00
C TRP A 134 -4.58 5.23 2.68
N ALA A 135 -4.19 6.47 2.35
CA ALA A 135 -3.07 7.14 3.00
C ALA A 135 -3.29 7.23 4.53
N GLN A 136 -4.51 7.55 4.96
CA GLN A 136 -4.86 7.58 6.38
C GLN A 136 -4.79 6.19 7.05
N LEU A 137 -5.13 5.12 6.32
CA LEU A 137 -4.96 3.75 6.81
C LEU A 137 -3.48 3.40 7.03
N PHE A 138 -2.59 3.73 6.09
CA PHE A 138 -1.15 3.52 6.28
C PHE A 138 -0.61 4.32 7.46
N VAL A 139 -1.03 5.58 7.60
CA VAL A 139 -0.72 6.39 8.79
C VAL A 139 -1.21 5.70 10.06
N ALA A 140 -2.44 5.21 10.10
CA ALA A 140 -2.99 4.52 11.25
C ALA A 140 -2.18 3.25 11.60
N ILE A 141 -1.73 2.48 10.61
CA ILE A 141 -0.83 1.32 10.81
C ILE A 141 0.52 1.78 11.38
N THR A 142 1.17 2.76 10.76
CA THR A 142 2.45 3.32 11.23
C THR A 142 2.41 3.75 12.69
N LYS A 143 1.28 4.30 13.16
CA LYS A 143 1.11 4.67 14.58
C LYS A 143 1.37 3.49 15.52
N TYR A 144 0.83 2.32 15.18
CA TYR A 144 0.89 1.13 16.02
C TYR A 144 2.12 0.27 15.75
N GLU A 145 2.73 0.39 14.58
CA GLU A 145 3.97 -0.31 14.23
C GLU A 145 5.21 0.40 14.77
N SER A 146 5.29 1.73 14.66
CA SER A 146 6.53 2.47 14.94
C SER A 146 6.34 3.76 15.73
N ALA A 147 5.12 4.09 16.16
CA ALA A 147 4.78 5.40 16.71
C ALA A 147 5.23 6.56 15.79
N TYR A 148 5.15 6.37 14.47
CA TYR A 148 5.62 7.31 13.44
C TYR A 148 7.14 7.58 13.45
N SER A 149 7.93 6.63 13.98
CA SER A 149 9.38 6.73 14.02
C SER A 149 10.03 6.00 12.84
N PRO A 150 10.70 6.71 11.91
CA PRO A 150 11.37 6.07 10.77
C PRO A 150 12.61 5.28 11.18
N THR A 151 13.12 5.45 12.41
CA THR A 151 14.28 4.69 12.92
C THR A 151 13.86 3.61 13.93
N SER A 152 12.57 3.29 14.02
CA SER A 152 12.07 2.20 14.88
C SER A 152 12.63 0.87 14.42
N ARG A 153 13.02 0.02 15.36
CA ARG A 153 13.64 -1.28 15.10
C ARG A 153 13.27 -2.30 16.16
N MET A 154 12.80 -3.46 15.75
CA MET A 154 12.45 -4.59 16.59
C MET A 154 13.14 -5.86 16.09
N GLN A 155 13.68 -6.68 16.99
CA GLN A 155 14.16 -8.01 16.62
C GLN A 155 13.01 -9.00 16.61
N GLU A 156 12.83 -9.72 15.50
CA GLU A 156 11.86 -10.81 15.41
C GLU A 156 12.44 -12.08 16.01
N THR A 157 11.91 -12.50 17.16
CA THR A 157 12.49 -13.61 17.95
C THR A 157 12.17 -15.00 17.41
N THR A 158 11.16 -15.10 16.54
CA THR A 158 10.64 -16.39 16.03
C THR A 158 10.86 -16.60 14.54
N MET A 159 11.40 -15.61 13.82
CA MET A 159 11.56 -15.64 12.36
C MET A 159 12.94 -16.12 11.88
N GLY A 160 13.89 -16.33 12.80
CA GLY A 160 15.20 -16.88 12.47
C GLY A 160 16.12 -15.85 11.80
N THR A 161 16.85 -16.28 10.76
CA THR A 161 17.86 -15.47 10.06
C THR A 161 17.29 -14.90 8.77
N ASP A 162 17.41 -13.58 8.61
CA ASP A 162 17.11 -12.87 7.37
C ASP A 162 18.13 -13.27 6.29
N PRO A 163 17.70 -13.88 5.18
CA PRO A 163 18.60 -14.39 4.14
C PRO A 163 19.29 -13.28 3.32
N VAL A 164 18.79 -12.04 3.36
CA VAL A 164 19.42 -10.89 2.69
C VAL A 164 20.57 -10.36 3.55
N THR A 165 20.35 -10.26 4.86
CA THR A 165 21.33 -9.65 5.76
C THR A 165 22.31 -10.64 6.38
N GLY A 166 21.95 -11.92 6.45
CA GLY A 166 22.67 -12.94 7.21
C GLY A 166 22.60 -12.75 8.73
N ARG A 167 21.68 -11.90 9.22
CA ARG A 167 21.47 -11.58 10.64
C ARG A 167 20.09 -12.06 11.08
N PRO A 168 19.76 -12.06 12.39
CA PRO A 168 18.37 -12.26 12.82
C PRO A 168 17.43 -11.32 12.07
N VAL A 169 16.19 -11.73 11.81
CA VAL A 169 15.19 -10.86 11.19
C VAL A 169 14.91 -9.66 12.10
N TYR A 170 14.89 -8.48 11.51
CA TYR A 170 14.50 -7.24 12.18
C TYR A 170 13.40 -6.55 11.38
N SER A 171 12.43 -6.03 12.12
CA SER A 171 11.37 -5.17 11.63
C SER A 171 11.80 -3.72 11.84
N GLU A 172 11.79 -2.92 10.77
CA GLU A 172 12.47 -1.63 10.69
C GLU A 172 11.60 -0.55 10.00
N GLY A 173 11.74 0.68 10.46
CA GLY A 173 11.11 1.84 9.87
C GLY A 173 9.63 2.03 10.21
N LEU A 174 8.97 2.89 9.44
CA LEU A 174 7.60 3.37 9.68
C LEU A 174 6.59 2.21 9.73
N LEU A 175 6.68 1.28 8.78
CA LEU A 175 5.77 0.15 8.62
C LEU A 175 6.38 -1.17 9.12
N GLN A 176 7.49 -1.10 9.87
CA GLN A 176 8.15 -2.27 10.49
C GLN A 176 8.41 -3.39 9.48
N LEU A 177 9.10 -3.03 8.40
CA LEU A 177 9.43 -3.91 7.27
C LEU A 177 10.81 -4.58 7.47
N SER A 178 11.16 -5.55 6.63
CA SER A 178 12.40 -6.31 6.75
C SER A 178 13.17 -6.37 5.42
N TYR A 179 14.50 -6.54 5.47
CA TYR A 179 15.30 -6.65 4.24
C TYR A 179 14.92 -7.89 3.43
N GLN A 180 14.53 -8.99 4.08
CA GLN A 180 14.05 -10.19 3.39
C GLN A 180 12.83 -9.94 2.48
N ASP A 181 12.10 -8.83 2.63
CA ASP A 181 10.93 -8.52 1.80
C ASP A 181 11.29 -8.30 0.33
N ILE A 182 12.49 -7.81 0.05
CA ILE A 182 12.96 -7.59 -1.32
C ILE A 182 12.99 -8.89 -2.16
N GLN A 183 12.99 -10.06 -1.51
CA GLN A 183 13.02 -11.35 -2.20
C GLN A 183 11.69 -11.67 -2.91
N TRP A 184 10.57 -11.17 -2.40
CA TRP A 184 9.23 -11.50 -2.92
C TRP A 184 8.43 -10.25 -3.33
N ALA A 185 8.83 -9.08 -2.85
CA ALA A 185 8.29 -7.78 -3.23
C ALA A 185 9.37 -6.98 -3.99
N PRO A 186 9.51 -7.18 -5.32
CA PRO A 186 10.60 -6.58 -6.11
C PRO A 186 10.54 -5.05 -6.23
N TRP A 187 9.43 -4.43 -5.80
CA TRP A 187 9.28 -2.97 -5.68
C TRP A 187 9.86 -2.40 -4.38
N CYS A 188 10.28 -3.26 -3.44
CA CYS A 188 10.95 -2.81 -2.21
C CYS A 188 12.42 -2.55 -2.51
N GLU A 189 12.81 -1.27 -2.55
CA GLU A 189 14.17 -0.86 -2.94
C GLU A 189 15.16 -0.75 -1.75
N PHE A 190 15.07 -1.70 -0.80
CA PHE A 190 16.04 -1.76 0.30
C PHE A 190 17.37 -2.35 -0.17
N ASP A 191 18.47 -1.66 0.15
CA ASP A 191 19.82 -2.00 -0.29
C ASP A 191 20.73 -2.31 0.91
N TRP A 192 20.75 -3.59 1.30
CA TRP A 192 21.63 -4.05 2.37
C TRP A 192 23.11 -3.81 2.09
N SER A 193 23.52 -3.77 0.81
CA SER A 193 24.93 -3.58 0.47
C SER A 193 25.44 -2.19 0.88
N LYS A 194 24.58 -1.17 0.77
CA LYS A 194 24.82 0.20 1.25
C LYS A 194 24.68 0.31 2.77
N ASP A 195 23.75 -0.44 3.34
CA ASP A 195 23.34 -0.25 4.73
C ASP A 195 24.19 -1.04 5.74
N LYS A 196 24.85 -2.13 5.33
CA LYS A 196 25.51 -3.08 6.24
C LYS A 196 26.62 -2.50 7.13
N SER A 197 27.23 -1.39 6.70
CA SER A 197 28.26 -0.67 7.45
C SER A 197 27.72 0.47 8.32
N LEU A 198 26.45 0.82 8.19
CA LEU A 198 25.80 1.86 8.98
C LEU A 198 25.37 1.31 10.34
N SER A 199 25.19 2.21 11.32
CA SER A 199 24.66 1.83 12.63
C SER A 199 23.20 1.37 12.51
N ALA A 200 22.72 0.56 13.46
CA ALA A 200 21.43 -0.12 13.35
C ALA A 200 20.23 0.83 13.16
N THR A 201 20.30 2.03 13.73
CA THR A 201 19.27 3.08 13.65
C THR A 201 19.74 4.31 12.86
N ASP A 202 20.74 4.16 11.99
CA ASP A 202 21.23 5.25 11.16
C ASP A 202 20.15 5.65 10.13
N PRO A 203 19.65 6.90 10.15
CA PRO A 203 18.59 7.32 9.23
C PRO A 203 19.01 7.29 7.75
N LYS A 204 20.29 7.10 7.43
CA LYS A 204 20.77 6.92 6.04
C LYS A 204 20.55 5.52 5.50
N LYS A 205 20.14 4.56 6.33
CA LYS A 205 19.79 3.22 5.85
C LYS A 205 18.58 3.31 4.92
N THR A 206 18.66 2.65 3.77
CA THR A 206 17.56 2.63 2.79
C THR A 206 16.25 2.09 3.38
N ILE A 207 16.29 1.11 4.29
CA ILE A 207 15.07 0.60 4.96
C ILE A 207 14.44 1.60 5.96
N LEU A 208 15.23 2.55 6.46
CA LEU A 208 14.80 3.60 7.40
C LEU A 208 14.45 4.90 6.66
N ASP A 209 14.66 4.97 5.34
CA ASP A 209 14.14 6.05 4.51
C ASP A 209 12.61 5.97 4.51
N PRO A 210 11.89 7.01 4.97
CA PRO A 210 10.44 6.98 5.06
C PRO A 210 9.76 6.78 3.70
N TYR A 211 10.32 7.28 2.61
CA TYR A 211 9.74 7.14 1.27
C TYR A 211 9.82 5.69 0.79
N LEU A 212 11.02 5.09 0.83
CA LEU A 212 11.22 3.69 0.43
C LEU A 212 10.43 2.72 1.32
N ASN A 213 10.34 3.01 2.62
CA ASN A 213 9.57 2.20 3.56
C ASN A 213 8.06 2.27 3.25
N LEU A 214 7.53 3.45 2.94
CA LEU A 214 6.14 3.62 2.53
C LEU A 214 5.88 2.96 1.17
N ASP A 215 6.74 3.14 0.17
CA ASP A 215 6.60 2.52 -1.16
C ASP A 215 6.49 1.01 -1.08
N CYS A 216 7.41 0.39 -0.33
CA CYS A 216 7.41 -1.05 -0.11
C CYS A 216 6.11 -1.50 0.57
N GLY A 217 5.73 -0.86 1.68
CA GLY A 217 4.55 -1.21 2.44
C GLY A 217 3.23 -1.01 1.67
N VAL A 218 3.09 0.07 0.90
CA VAL A 218 1.89 0.28 0.06
C VAL A 218 1.77 -0.83 -0.98
N GLY A 219 2.85 -1.20 -1.64
CA GLY A 219 2.85 -2.30 -2.60
C GLY A 219 2.52 -3.66 -1.97
N ILE A 220 2.99 -3.92 -0.73
CA ILE A 220 2.63 -5.13 0.04
C ILE A 220 1.12 -5.19 0.29
N MET A 221 0.52 -4.09 0.75
CA MET A 221 -0.93 -4.01 0.97
C MET A 221 -1.70 -4.16 -0.35
N ALA A 222 -1.27 -3.50 -1.43
CA ALA A 222 -1.89 -3.61 -2.74
C ALA A 222 -1.88 -5.07 -3.24
N LYS A 223 -0.75 -5.77 -3.07
CA LYS A 223 -0.64 -7.20 -3.39
C LYS A 223 -1.56 -8.05 -2.52
N GLN A 224 -1.68 -7.75 -1.23
CA GLN A 224 -2.59 -8.46 -0.32
C GLN A 224 -4.04 -8.30 -0.76
N VAL A 225 -4.51 -7.06 -0.93
CA VAL A 225 -5.89 -6.74 -1.33
C VAL A 225 -6.19 -7.38 -2.68
N LYS A 226 -5.28 -7.26 -3.66
CA LYS A 226 -5.44 -7.91 -4.97
C LYS A 226 -5.62 -9.43 -4.86
N ASN A 227 -4.88 -10.09 -3.98
CA ASN A 227 -4.87 -11.54 -3.88
C ASN A 227 -5.98 -12.09 -2.97
N LYS A 228 -6.44 -11.31 -1.98
CA LYS A 228 -7.28 -11.78 -0.87
C LYS A 228 -8.57 -11.00 -0.70
N GLY A 229 -8.77 -9.91 -1.42
CA GLY A 229 -9.95 -9.05 -1.34
C GLY A 229 -10.02 -8.15 -0.11
N ALA A 230 -9.23 -8.40 0.94
CA ALA A 230 -9.42 -7.75 2.24
C ALA A 230 -8.15 -7.15 2.87
N ILE A 231 -8.34 -6.13 3.70
CA ILE A 231 -7.33 -5.50 4.55
C ILE A 231 -7.04 -6.38 5.76
N VAL A 232 -8.09 -6.87 6.42
CA VAL A 232 -8.01 -7.65 7.66
C VAL A 232 -8.18 -9.14 7.36
N LEU A 233 -7.12 -9.92 7.61
CA LEU A 233 -7.12 -11.37 7.47
C LEU A 233 -6.85 -12.06 8.81
N SER A 234 -7.34 -13.30 8.96
CA SER A 234 -7.02 -14.15 10.12
C SER A 234 -5.65 -14.83 10.02
N SER A 235 -5.14 -15.00 8.81
CA SER A 235 -3.84 -15.62 8.52
C SER A 235 -3.23 -15.01 7.26
N GLY A 236 -1.90 -15.07 7.14
CA GLY A 236 -1.17 -14.57 5.97
C GLY A 236 -1.20 -13.05 5.76
N VAL A 237 -1.72 -12.29 6.74
CA VAL A 237 -1.59 -10.83 6.78
C VAL A 237 -0.17 -10.45 7.15
N TYR A 238 0.36 -9.41 6.53
CA TYR A 238 1.71 -8.94 6.79
C TYR A 238 1.83 -8.32 8.19
N TRP A 239 1.00 -7.32 8.50
CA TRP A 239 1.08 -6.60 9.78
C TRP A 239 0.23 -7.26 10.87
N ALA A 240 0.86 -7.49 12.03
CA ALA A 240 0.18 -8.06 13.20
C ALA A 240 -0.94 -7.15 13.74
N VAL A 241 -0.81 -5.83 13.58
CA VAL A 241 -1.79 -4.84 14.07
C VAL A 241 -3.13 -4.91 13.33
N ILE A 242 -3.21 -5.54 12.16
CA ILE A 242 -4.45 -5.77 11.40
C ILE A 242 -4.78 -7.27 11.23
N LYS A 243 -4.17 -8.14 12.04
CA LYS A 243 -4.49 -9.57 12.05
C LYS A 243 -5.73 -9.87 12.89
N ARG A 244 -6.80 -10.36 12.24
CA ARG A 244 -8.03 -10.76 12.93
C ARG A 244 -7.73 -11.86 13.95
N GLY A 245 -8.07 -11.60 15.21
CA GLY A 245 -7.84 -12.55 16.31
C GLY A 245 -6.38 -12.66 16.75
N GLY A 246 -5.48 -11.81 16.25
CA GLY A 246 -4.10 -11.73 16.73
C GLY A 246 -4.01 -11.03 18.09
N SER A 247 -3.10 -11.47 18.96
CA SER A 247 -2.87 -10.86 20.28
C SER A 247 -2.39 -9.40 20.22
N TYR A 248 -1.74 -9.01 19.13
CA TYR A 248 -1.21 -7.67 18.92
C TYR A 248 -2.13 -6.76 18.08
N GLN A 249 -3.33 -7.22 17.73
CA GLN A 249 -4.24 -6.47 16.86
C GLN A 249 -4.58 -5.09 17.43
N LYS A 250 -4.77 -4.11 16.55
CA LYS A 250 -5.22 -2.74 16.82
C LYS A 250 -6.35 -2.30 15.88
N ILE A 251 -7.03 -3.25 15.23
CA ILE A 251 -8.02 -3.01 14.18
C ILE A 251 -9.03 -1.91 14.54
N SER A 252 -9.72 -2.01 15.69
CA SER A 252 -10.73 -1.00 16.08
C SER A 252 -10.13 0.39 16.28
N ALA A 253 -8.88 0.47 16.76
CA ALA A 253 -8.20 1.73 16.97
C ALA A 253 -7.68 2.32 15.65
N ILE A 254 -7.25 1.48 14.72
CA ILE A 254 -6.91 1.85 13.33
C ILE A 254 -8.16 2.37 12.61
N GLN A 255 -9.28 1.62 12.67
CA GLN A 255 -10.57 2.04 12.11
C GLN A 255 -11.02 3.40 12.67
N SER A 256 -10.86 3.63 13.98
CA SER A 256 -11.18 4.92 14.61
C SER A 256 -10.37 6.08 14.02
N ILE A 257 -9.08 5.87 13.76
CA ILE A 257 -8.23 6.87 13.11
C ILE A 257 -8.68 7.13 11.68
N VAL A 258 -8.99 6.09 10.89
CA VAL A 258 -9.46 6.28 9.51
C VAL A 258 -10.81 7.02 9.47
N LYS A 259 -11.76 6.63 10.32
CA LYS A 259 -13.09 7.28 10.45
C LYS A 259 -13.02 8.73 10.93
N SER A 260 -11.87 9.17 11.44
CA SER A 260 -11.70 10.57 11.85
C SER A 260 -11.63 11.54 10.66
N LEU A 261 -11.26 11.05 9.47
CA LEU A 261 -11.34 11.82 8.22
C LEU A 261 -12.77 12.27 7.97
N ALA A 262 -12.95 13.53 7.59
CA ALA A 262 -14.29 14.04 7.26
C ALA A 262 -14.88 13.35 6.03
N LEU A 263 -14.04 12.82 5.14
CA LEU A 263 -14.45 11.99 4.00
C LEU A 263 -15.24 10.74 4.41
N CYS A 264 -15.02 10.21 5.63
CA CYS A 264 -15.55 8.92 6.09
C CYS A 264 -16.79 9.04 6.98
N LYS A 265 -17.44 10.22 7.02
CA LYS A 265 -18.58 10.51 7.88
C LYS A 265 -19.88 10.64 7.09
#